data_AF-A0A3D8HWZ3-F1
#
_entry.id   AF-A0A3D8HWZ3-F1
#
_cell.length_a   1.000
_cell.length_b   1.000
_cell.length_c   1.000
_cell.angle_alpha   90.00
_cell.angle_beta   90.00
_cell.angle_gamma   90.00
#
_symmetry.space_group_name_H-M   'P 1'
#
loop_
_entity.id
_entity.type
_entity.pdbx_description
1 polymer ?
#
loop_
_entity_poly.entity_id
_entity_poly.type
_entity_poly.pdbx_seq_one_letter_code
_entity_poly.pdbx_strand_id
1 'polypeptide(L)'
;MKWNNYNHNKILGNMMDKVFDRFVQNADKINETWQIVEFFENEFERFKISVGNYEADILKEQEKLKALRAEYVAIQDEIKNIELELKHLEDSKNTNSIDISNDIQIKPLEKVKIVLKDGIVVKANPAVNVYPQELYEQYAKSLIEVKTLRAKLNNSDLENAKLKNEIKEIKAR
;
A
#
# COMPACT_ATOMS: atom_id res chain seq x y z
N MET A 1 24.83 13.32 -23.71
CA MET A 1 24.46 12.01 -24.29
C MET A 1 25.57 11.50 -25.23
N LYS A 2 26.67 10.93 -24.70
CA LYS A 2 27.76 10.33 -25.51
C LYS A 2 27.96 8.82 -25.27
N TRP A 3 27.11 8.21 -24.43
CA TRP A 3 27.25 6.82 -23.99
C TRP A 3 26.72 5.76 -24.97
N ASN A 4 25.89 6.12 -25.95
CA ASN A 4 25.29 5.15 -26.88
C ASN A 4 26.22 4.71 -28.03
N ASN A 5 27.16 5.55 -28.46
CA ASN A 5 27.96 5.25 -29.66
C ASN A 5 29.08 4.22 -29.42
N TYR A 6 29.61 4.15 -28.20
CA TYR A 6 30.72 3.25 -27.88
C TYR A 6 30.29 1.79 -27.76
N ASN A 7 29.09 1.53 -27.20
CA ASN A 7 28.56 0.18 -27.09
C ASN A 7 28.05 -0.36 -28.43
N HIS A 8 27.48 0.49 -29.29
CA HIS A 8 26.97 0.06 -30.59
C HIS A 8 28.09 -0.45 -31.50
N ASN A 9 29.22 0.27 -31.57
CA ASN A 9 30.39 -0.15 -32.35
C ASN A 9 31.04 -1.42 -31.78
N LYS A 10 31.03 -1.61 -30.46
CA LYS A 10 31.58 -2.83 -29.82
C LYS A 10 30.73 -4.07 -30.06
N ILE A 11 29.40 -3.92 -30.10
CA ILE A 11 28.46 -5.01 -30.38
C ILE A 11 28.55 -5.43 -31.85
N LEU A 12 28.60 -4.47 -32.77
CA LEU A 12 28.77 -4.74 -34.20
C LEU A 12 30.12 -5.39 -34.52
N GLY A 13 31.21 -4.94 -33.90
CA GLY A 13 32.52 -5.56 -34.04
C GLY A 13 32.52 -7.03 -33.60
N ASN A 14 32.01 -7.30 -32.39
CA ASN A 14 31.94 -8.65 -31.84
C ASN A 14 31.01 -9.60 -32.65
N MET A 15 30.05 -9.04 -33.38
CA MET A 15 29.20 -9.82 -34.27
C MET A 15 29.90 -10.18 -35.58
N MET A 16 30.60 -9.23 -36.20
CA MET A 16 31.37 -9.49 -37.42
C MET A 16 32.51 -10.47 -37.19
N ASP A 17 33.16 -10.40 -36.02
CA ASP A 17 34.19 -11.36 -35.62
C ASP A 17 33.62 -12.79 -35.57
N LYS A 18 32.41 -12.98 -35.04
CA LYS A 18 31.73 -14.29 -35.00
C LYS A 18 31.28 -14.81 -36.37
N VAL A 19 30.92 -13.92 -37.28
CA VAL A 19 30.59 -14.30 -38.68
C VAL A 19 31.87 -14.74 -39.38
N PHE A 20 32.96 -14.00 -39.19
CA PHE A 20 34.27 -14.33 -39.73
C PHE A 20 34.83 -15.64 -39.17
N ASP A 21 34.70 -15.89 -37.87
CA ASP A 21 35.09 -17.16 -37.25
C ASP A 21 34.33 -18.35 -37.85
N ARG A 22 33.02 -18.19 -38.09
CA ARG A 22 32.20 -19.23 -38.75
C ARG A 22 32.56 -19.41 -40.22
N PHE A 23 32.98 -18.36 -40.90
CA PHE A 23 33.52 -18.45 -42.26
C PHE A 23 34.82 -19.25 -42.27
N VAL A 24 35.78 -18.90 -41.39
CA VAL A 24 37.08 -19.60 -41.27
C VAL A 24 36.87 -21.09 -40.95
N GLN A 25 35.93 -21.43 -40.07
CA GLN A 25 35.59 -22.82 -39.74
C GLN A 25 34.98 -23.62 -40.90
N ASN A 26 34.39 -22.94 -41.90
CA ASN A 26 33.82 -23.58 -43.08
C ASN A 26 34.66 -23.40 -44.34
N ALA A 27 35.82 -22.73 -44.24
CA ALA A 27 36.67 -22.42 -45.39
C ALA A 27 37.09 -23.67 -46.17
N ASP A 28 37.39 -24.77 -45.48
CA ASP A 28 37.78 -26.04 -46.09
C ASP A 28 36.67 -26.71 -46.93
N LYS A 29 35.41 -26.26 -46.78
CA LYS A 29 34.25 -26.76 -47.54
C LYS A 29 33.91 -25.88 -48.74
N ILE A 30 34.57 -24.73 -48.87
CA ILE A 30 34.35 -23.76 -49.95
C ILE A 30 35.33 -24.10 -51.07
N ASN A 31 34.79 -24.69 -52.13
CA ASN A 31 35.56 -25.09 -53.31
C ASN A 31 35.47 -24.04 -54.42
N GLU A 32 34.41 -23.24 -54.43
CA GLU A 32 34.12 -22.28 -55.49
C GLU A 32 33.78 -20.89 -54.93
N THR A 33 34.22 -19.84 -55.63
CA THR A 33 34.10 -18.44 -55.17
C THR A 33 32.65 -18.00 -54.94
N TRP A 34 31.67 -18.55 -55.67
CA TRP A 34 30.25 -18.22 -55.47
C TRP A 34 29.71 -18.73 -54.14
N GLN A 35 30.29 -19.80 -53.56
CA GLN A 35 29.88 -20.34 -52.27
C GLN A 35 30.25 -19.38 -51.12
N ILE A 36 31.28 -18.55 -51.30
CA ILE A 36 31.61 -17.46 -50.37
C ILE A 36 30.48 -16.44 -50.36
N VAL A 37 29.99 -16.05 -51.54
CA VAL A 37 28.88 -15.09 -51.69
C VAL A 37 27.63 -15.65 -51.04
N GLU A 38 27.26 -16.90 -51.35
CA GLU A 38 26.11 -17.58 -50.77
C GLU A 38 26.20 -17.68 -49.23
N PHE A 39 27.39 -17.94 -48.68
CA PHE A 39 27.59 -17.96 -47.22
C PHE A 39 27.26 -16.60 -46.59
N PHE A 40 27.80 -15.51 -47.14
CA PHE A 40 27.56 -14.17 -46.59
C PHE A 40 26.14 -13.68 -46.80
N GLU A 41 25.48 -14.03 -47.91
CA GLU A 41 24.06 -13.74 -48.12
C GLU A 41 23.19 -14.43 -47.08
N ASN A 42 23.45 -15.71 -46.78
CA ASN A 42 22.76 -16.45 -45.74
C ASN A 42 22.97 -15.86 -44.34
N GLU A 43 24.20 -15.48 -43.99
CA GLU A 43 24.47 -14.82 -42.71
C GLU A 43 23.83 -13.42 -42.63
N PHE A 44 23.78 -12.68 -43.74
CA PHE A 44 23.11 -11.39 -43.80
C PHE A 44 21.60 -11.51 -43.61
N GLU A 45 20.98 -12.54 -44.18
CA GLU A 45 19.54 -12.78 -44.01
C GLU A 45 19.22 -13.18 -42.56
N ARG A 46 20.06 -14.03 -41.94
CA ARG A 46 19.96 -14.34 -40.50
C ARG A 46 20.10 -13.08 -39.64
N PHE A 47 21.02 -12.19 -40.02
CA PHE A 47 21.19 -10.93 -39.32
C PHE A 47 19.96 -10.04 -39.42
N LYS A 48 19.38 -9.87 -40.61
CA LYS A 48 18.12 -9.11 -40.79
C LYS A 48 17.00 -9.65 -39.92
N ILE A 49 16.79 -10.97 -39.91
CA ILE A 49 15.77 -11.60 -39.06
C ILE A 49 16.06 -11.31 -37.59
N SER A 50 17.32 -11.45 -37.15
CA SER A 50 17.70 -11.17 -35.77
C SER A 50 17.46 -9.70 -35.39
N VAL A 51 17.78 -8.75 -36.28
CA VAL A 51 17.54 -7.32 -36.07
C VAL A 51 16.04 -7.05 -35.95
N GLY A 52 15.22 -7.60 -36.86
CA GLY A 52 13.78 -7.45 -36.80
C GLY A 52 13.17 -8.01 -35.51
N ASN A 53 13.68 -9.16 -35.04
CA ASN A 53 13.26 -9.73 -33.74
C ASN A 53 13.64 -8.81 -32.57
N TYR A 54 14.86 -8.26 -32.57
CA TYR A 54 15.27 -7.31 -31.52
C TYR A 54 14.43 -6.03 -31.54
N GLU A 55 14.08 -5.51 -32.71
CA GLU A 55 13.19 -4.35 -32.84
C GLU A 55 11.80 -4.65 -32.25
N ALA A 56 11.24 -5.82 -32.57
CA ALA A 56 9.97 -6.26 -32.00
C ALA A 56 10.04 -6.41 -30.47
N ASP A 57 11.12 -6.99 -29.95
CA ASP A 57 11.34 -7.13 -28.50
C ASP A 57 11.50 -5.77 -27.82
N ILE A 58 12.24 -4.84 -28.44
CA ILE A 58 12.39 -3.47 -27.93
C ILE A 58 11.02 -2.78 -27.84
N LEU A 59 10.18 -2.90 -28.87
CA LEU A 59 8.83 -2.32 -28.86
C LEU A 59 7.98 -2.94 -27.74
N LYS A 60 8.01 -4.27 -27.60
CA LYS A 60 7.29 -4.98 -26.55
C LYS A 60 7.73 -4.55 -25.14
N GLU A 61 9.04 -4.41 -24.92
CA GLU A 61 9.56 -3.95 -23.63
C GLU A 61 9.24 -2.47 -23.37
N GLN A 62 9.20 -1.63 -24.40
CA GLN A 62 8.75 -0.25 -24.28
C GLN A 62 7.27 -0.15 -23.87
N GLU A 63 6.40 -1.00 -24.43
CA GLU A 63 4.99 -1.08 -24.04
C GLU A 63 4.82 -1.52 -22.59
N LYS A 64 5.53 -2.56 -22.17
CA LYS A 64 5.55 -3.01 -20.77
C LYS A 64 6.01 -1.89 -19.82
N LEU A 65 7.07 -1.18 -20.19
CA LEU A 65 7.59 -0.07 -19.39
C LEU A 65 6.55 1.06 -19.27
N LYS A 66 5.80 1.34 -20.33
CA LYS A 66 4.73 2.33 -20.31
C LYS A 66 3.59 1.91 -19.38
N ALA A 67 3.19 0.63 -19.41
CA ALA A 67 2.18 0.08 -18.51
C ALA A 67 2.63 0.17 -17.04
N LEU A 68 3.85 -0.29 -16.73
CA LEU A 68 4.42 -0.22 -15.38
C LEU A 68 4.50 1.22 -14.85
N ARG A 69 4.83 2.20 -15.71
CA ARG A 69 4.82 3.61 -15.31
C ARG A 69 3.43 4.12 -14.98
N ALA A 70 2.40 3.68 -15.71
CA ALA A 70 1.02 4.05 -15.41
C ALA A 70 0.57 3.46 -14.06
N GLU A 71 0.89 2.19 -13.81
CA GLU A 71 0.62 1.53 -12.52
C GLU A 71 1.34 2.22 -11.36
N TYR A 72 2.62 2.57 -11.54
CA TYR A 72 3.39 3.29 -10.52
C TYR A 72 2.75 4.63 -10.14
N VAL A 73 2.31 5.41 -11.14
CA VAL A 73 1.64 6.70 -10.89
C VAL A 73 0.31 6.50 -10.17
N ALA A 74 -0.49 5.49 -10.56
CA ALA A 74 -1.75 5.18 -9.89
C ALA A 74 -1.55 4.82 -8.42
N ILE A 75 -0.58 3.95 -8.11
CA ILE A 75 -0.23 3.58 -6.74
C ILE A 75 0.27 4.80 -5.95
N GLN A 76 1.08 5.66 -6.58
CA GLN A 76 1.57 6.89 -5.95
C GLN A 76 0.42 7.84 -5.58
N ASP A 77 -0.58 7.97 -6.44
CA ASP A 77 -1.79 8.77 -6.16
C ASP A 77 -2.64 8.14 -5.04
N GLU A 78 -2.78 6.80 -5.02
CA GLU A 78 -3.46 6.08 -3.94
C GLU A 78 -2.77 6.29 -2.57
N ILE A 79 -1.44 6.17 -2.52
CA ILE A 79 -0.67 6.43 -1.28
C ILE A 79 -0.93 7.85 -0.79
N LYS A 80 -0.88 8.84 -1.69
CA LYS A 80 -1.11 10.24 -1.34
C LYS A 80 -2.53 10.47 -0.80
N ASN A 81 -3.53 9.79 -1.36
CA ASN A 81 -4.91 9.87 -0.85
C ASN A 81 -5.03 9.24 0.54
N ILE A 82 -4.42 8.07 0.76
CA ILE A 82 -4.41 7.42 2.08
C ILE A 82 -3.70 8.30 3.12
N GLU A 83 -2.58 8.95 2.77
CA GLU A 83 -1.90 9.90 3.66
C GLU A 83 -2.80 11.08 4.03
N LEU A 84 -3.57 11.62 3.09
CA LEU A 84 -4.55 12.68 3.35
C LEU A 84 -5.68 12.19 4.28
N GLU A 85 -6.21 10.99 4.05
CA GLU A 85 -7.23 10.40 4.92
C GLU A 85 -6.71 10.16 6.34
N LEU A 86 -5.49 9.63 6.49
CA LEU A 86 -4.84 9.44 7.78
C LEU A 86 -4.68 10.77 8.52
N LYS A 87 -4.23 11.82 7.82
CA LYS A 87 -4.11 13.14 8.41
C LYS A 87 -5.46 13.68 8.88
N HIS A 88 -6.51 13.54 8.08
CA HIS A 88 -7.87 13.91 8.48
C HIS A 88 -8.37 13.10 9.69
N LEU A 89 -8.02 11.81 9.77
CA LEU A 89 -8.34 10.97 10.93
C LEU A 89 -7.56 11.38 12.18
N GLU A 90 -6.31 11.81 12.06
CA GLU A 90 -5.53 12.35 13.18
C GLU A 90 -6.07 13.69 13.66
N ASP A 91 -6.40 14.60 12.74
CA ASP A 91 -7.00 15.90 13.05
C ASP A 91 -8.40 15.71 13.71
N SER A 92 -9.17 14.71 13.26
CA SER A 92 -10.46 14.37 13.87
C SER A 92 -10.31 13.65 15.23
N LYS A 93 -9.26 12.87 15.45
CA LYS A 93 -8.96 12.30 16.78
C LYS A 93 -8.57 13.38 17.79
N ASN A 94 -7.79 14.39 17.38
CA ASN A 94 -7.46 15.53 18.24
C ASN A 94 -8.67 16.42 18.57
N THR A 95 -9.71 16.41 17.74
CA THR A 95 -10.96 17.13 18.03
C THR A 95 -11.99 16.26 18.77
N ASN A 96 -11.91 14.93 18.67
CA ASN A 96 -12.74 13.98 19.43
C ASN A 96 -12.15 13.57 20.79
N SER A 97 -10.91 13.93 21.11
CA SER A 97 -10.53 14.14 22.51
C SER A 97 -11.27 15.38 23.00
N ILE A 98 -12.56 15.22 23.30
CA ILE A 98 -13.26 16.12 24.19
C ILE A 98 -12.38 16.17 25.43
N ASP A 99 -11.79 17.34 25.63
CA ASP A 99 -10.93 17.71 26.73
C ASP A 99 -11.76 17.71 28.02
N ILE A 100 -12.16 16.52 28.49
CA ILE A 100 -12.82 16.31 29.79
C ILE A 100 -11.89 16.79 30.92
N SER A 101 -10.60 16.97 30.62
CA SER A 101 -9.55 17.32 31.56
C SER A 101 -9.56 18.79 31.98
N ASN A 102 -10.10 19.71 31.18
CA ASN A 102 -9.81 21.13 31.39
C ASN A 102 -10.89 21.99 32.04
N ASP A 103 -12.15 21.55 32.19
CA ASP A 103 -13.19 22.42 32.79
C ASP A 103 -14.13 21.80 33.83
N ILE A 104 -14.11 20.48 34.04
CA ILE A 104 -14.98 19.85 35.04
C ILE A 104 -14.15 19.08 36.06
N GLN A 105 -13.69 19.76 37.10
CA GLN A 105 -13.24 19.12 38.31
C GLN A 105 -14.40 18.32 38.91
N ILE A 106 -14.39 17.00 38.70
CA ILE A 106 -15.25 16.07 39.43
C ILE A 106 -14.81 16.12 40.90
N LYS A 107 -15.45 16.99 41.69
CA LYS A 107 -15.18 17.11 43.13
C LYS A 107 -15.83 15.93 43.86
N PRO A 108 -15.13 15.35 44.85
CA PRO A 108 -15.75 14.35 45.73
C PRO A 108 -16.96 14.97 46.44
N LEU A 109 -18.04 14.20 46.58
CA LEU A 109 -19.26 14.65 47.25
C LEU A 109 -18.96 15.08 48.68
N GLU A 110 -19.12 16.37 48.97
CA GLU A 110 -18.96 16.89 50.33
C GLU A 110 -20.17 16.48 51.18
N LYS A 111 -19.88 16.07 52.43
CA LYS A 111 -20.94 15.75 53.41
C LYS A 111 -21.71 17.02 53.74
N VAL A 112 -23.01 17.01 53.49
CA VAL A 112 -23.88 18.14 53.78
C VAL A 112 -24.21 18.15 55.27
N LYS A 113 -24.18 19.33 55.90
CA LYS A 113 -24.64 19.50 57.28
C LYS A 113 -26.15 19.71 57.26
N ILE A 114 -26.88 18.81 57.92
CA ILE A 114 -28.33 18.91 58.10
C ILE A 114 -28.60 19.32 59.54
N VAL A 115 -29.45 20.32 59.74
CA VAL A 115 -29.91 20.75 61.06
C VAL A 115 -31.23 20.06 61.35
N LEU A 116 -31.26 19.23 62.39
CA LEU A 116 -32.47 18.56 62.86
C LEU A 116 -33.32 19.54 63.69
N LYS A 117 -34.62 19.24 63.84
CA LYS A 117 -35.58 20.09 64.58
C LYS A 117 -35.16 20.39 66.02
N ASP A 118 -34.37 19.51 66.62
CA ASP A 118 -33.84 19.64 67.99
C ASP A 118 -32.56 20.51 68.06
N GLY A 119 -32.17 21.15 66.97
CA GLY A 119 -30.95 21.97 66.87
C GLY A 119 -29.66 21.18 66.66
N ILE A 120 -29.73 19.85 66.60
CA ILE A 120 -28.57 18.98 66.38
C ILE A 120 -28.13 19.04 64.91
N VAL A 121 -26.84 19.30 64.68
CA VAL A 121 -26.26 19.30 63.34
C VAL A 121 -25.62 17.95 63.03
N VAL A 122 -26.13 17.26 62.01
CA VAL A 122 -25.63 15.95 61.58
C VAL A 122 -25.02 16.06 60.18
N LYS A 123 -23.88 15.40 59.95
CA LYS A 123 -23.27 15.30 58.62
C LYS A 123 -23.84 14.07 57.90
N ALA A 124 -24.52 14.28 56.78
CA ALA A 124 -25.08 13.22 55.97
C ALA A 124 -24.47 13.20 54.56
N ASN A 125 -24.50 12.03 53.93
CA ASN A 125 -24.18 11.94 52.51
C ASN A 125 -25.35 12.54 51.71
N PRO A 126 -25.08 13.33 50.66
CA PRO A 126 -26.13 13.82 49.79
C PRO A 126 -26.88 12.66 49.13
N ALA A 127 -28.22 12.72 49.12
CA ALA A 127 -29.08 11.66 48.59
C ALA A 127 -29.19 11.65 47.06
N VAL A 128 -28.79 12.75 46.42
CA VAL A 128 -28.87 12.94 44.96
C VAL A 128 -27.54 13.53 44.49
N ASN A 129 -26.94 12.89 43.50
CA ASN A 129 -25.79 13.44 42.79
C ASN A 129 -26.26 14.68 42.01
N VAL A 130 -25.89 15.87 42.45
CA VAL A 130 -26.15 17.11 41.70
C VAL A 130 -25.03 17.29 40.68
N TYR A 131 -24.99 16.41 39.67
CA TYR A 131 -24.20 16.70 38.48
C TYR A 131 -24.97 17.71 37.62
N PRO A 132 -24.27 18.67 37.00
CA PRO A 132 -24.88 19.52 35.98
C PRO A 132 -25.54 18.65 34.90
N GLN A 133 -26.69 19.10 34.39
CA GLN A 133 -27.48 18.33 33.41
C GLN A 133 -26.65 18.02 32.15
N GLU A 134 -25.76 18.93 31.79
CA GLU A 134 -24.82 18.81 30.67
C GLU A 134 -23.90 17.60 30.84
N LEU A 135 -23.41 17.35 32.05
CA LEU A 135 -22.55 16.22 32.36
C LEU A 135 -23.31 14.88 32.25
N TYR A 136 -24.55 14.86 32.70
CA TYR A 136 -25.41 13.68 32.60
C TYR A 136 -25.71 13.35 31.13
N GLU A 137 -26.04 14.35 30.32
CA GLU A 137 -26.31 14.18 28.89
C GLU A 137 -25.07 13.70 28.13
N GLN A 138 -23.89 14.24 28.44
CA GLN A 138 -22.63 13.77 27.88
C GLN A 138 -22.34 12.32 28.26
N TYR A 139 -22.48 11.98 29.53
CA TYR A 139 -22.30 10.60 30.01
C TYR A 139 -23.27 9.63 29.32
N ALA A 140 -24.54 10.01 29.16
CA ALA A 140 -25.54 9.20 28.48
C ALA A 140 -25.17 8.96 27.00
N LYS A 141 -24.70 10.01 26.29
CA LYS A 141 -24.22 9.89 24.90
C LYS A 141 -23.03 8.93 24.81
N SER A 142 -22.01 9.12 25.65
CA SER A 142 -20.84 8.22 25.68
C SER A 142 -21.22 6.78 26.02
N LEU A 143 -22.20 6.57 26.90
CA LEU A 143 -22.65 5.22 27.26
C LEU A 143 -23.38 4.50 26.12
N ILE A 144 -24.13 5.25 25.29
CA ILE A 144 -24.72 4.73 24.05
C ILE A 144 -23.62 4.39 23.05
N GLU A 145 -22.64 5.27 22.87
CA GLU A 145 -21.51 5.06 21.96
C GLU A 145 -20.68 3.83 22.33
N VAL A 146 -20.37 3.65 23.62
CA VAL A 146 -19.67 2.44 24.09
C VAL A 146 -20.46 1.17 23.80
N LYS A 147 -21.80 1.19 23.95
CA LYS A 147 -22.64 0.04 23.62
C LYS A 147 -22.63 -0.26 22.12
N THR A 148 -22.69 0.76 21.26
CA THR A 148 -22.67 0.56 19.80
C THR A 148 -21.31 0.08 19.31
N LEU A 149 -20.21 0.64 19.83
CA LEU A 149 -18.85 0.17 19.53
C LEU A 149 -18.63 -1.27 19.97
N ARG A 150 -19.12 -1.65 21.16
CA ARG A 150 -19.05 -3.05 21.63
C ARG A 150 -19.82 -4.01 20.74
N ALA A 151 -20.99 -3.60 20.23
CA ALA A 151 -21.76 -4.41 19.29
C ALA A 151 -21.05 -4.58 17.94
N LYS A 152 -20.45 -3.50 17.42
CA LYS A 152 -19.64 -3.55 16.19
C LYS A 152 -18.43 -4.47 16.35
N LEU A 153 -17.70 -4.35 17.46
CA LEU A 153 -16.55 -5.20 17.77
C LEU A 153 -16.93 -6.68 17.80
N ASN A 154 -18.00 -7.03 18.53
CA ASN A 154 -18.49 -8.41 18.57
C ASN A 154 -18.86 -8.95 17.17
N ASN A 155 -19.45 -8.10 16.31
CA ASN A 155 -19.80 -8.51 14.95
C ASN A 155 -18.54 -8.78 14.10
N SER A 156 -17.55 -7.89 14.17
CA SER A 156 -16.26 -8.07 13.50
C SER A 156 -15.51 -9.31 14.01
N ASP A 157 -15.56 -9.60 15.31
CA ASP A 157 -14.96 -10.82 15.88
C ASP A 157 -15.62 -12.09 15.36
N LEU A 158 -16.95 -12.09 15.22
CA LEU A 158 -17.70 -13.20 14.62
C LEU A 158 -17.35 -13.39 13.15
N GLU A 159 -17.22 -12.31 12.38
CA GLU A 159 -16.83 -12.35 10.97
C GLU A 159 -15.41 -12.87 10.80
N ASN A 160 -14.46 -12.37 11.61
CA ASN A 160 -13.09 -12.87 11.64
C ASN A 160 -13.02 -14.36 11.99
N ALA A 161 -13.85 -14.83 12.93
CA ALA A 161 -13.93 -16.24 13.26
C ALA A 161 -14.46 -17.09 12.08
N LYS A 162 -15.46 -16.60 11.34
CA LYS A 162 -15.96 -17.26 10.12
C LYS A 162 -14.88 -17.35 9.04
N LEU A 163 -14.25 -16.22 8.70
CA LEU A 163 -13.17 -16.16 7.72
C LEU A 163 -12.01 -17.08 8.09
N LYS A 164 -11.65 -17.15 9.37
CA LYS A 164 -10.60 -18.06 9.85
C LYS A 164 -10.96 -19.53 9.63
N ASN A 165 -12.22 -19.92 9.79
CA ASN A 165 -12.68 -21.27 9.51
C ASN A 165 -12.69 -21.55 8.00
N GLU A 166 -13.17 -20.61 7.18
CA GLU A 166 -13.15 -20.72 5.70
C GLU A 166 -11.71 -20.91 5.17
N ILE A 167 -10.75 -20.11 5.67
CA ILE A 167 -9.35 -20.26 5.31
C ILE A 167 -8.81 -21.64 5.71
N LYS A 168 -9.22 -22.17 6.87
CA LYS A 168 -8.79 -23.50 7.33
C LYS A 168 -9.35 -24.61 6.42
N GLU A 169 -10.59 -24.50 5.97
CA GLU A 169 -11.20 -25.45 5.02
C GLU A 169 -10.51 -25.40 3.66
N ILE A 170 -10.19 -24.20 3.15
CA ILE A 170 -9.45 -24.04 1.90
C ILE A 170 -8.06 -24.68 2.00
N LYS A 171 -7.35 -24.50 3.12
CA LYS A 171 -6.03 -25.11 3.33
C LYS A 171 -6.04 -26.63 3.52
N ALA A 172 -7.19 -27.22 3.85
CA ALA A 172 -7.33 -28.65 4.06
C ALA A 172 -7.72 -29.42 2.79
N ARG A 173 -8.03 -28.71 1.70
CA ARG A 173 -8.23 -29.26 0.35
C ARG A 173 -6.92 -29.22 -0.42
#